data_AF-F0IDH6-F1
#
_entry.id   AF-F0IDH6-F1
#
_cell.length_a   1.000
_cell.length_b   1.000
_cell.length_c   1.000
_cell.angle_alpha   90.00
_cell.angle_beta   90.00
_cell.angle_gamma   90.00
#
_symmetry.space_group_name_H-M   'P 1'
#
loop_
_entity.id
_entity.type
_entity.pdbx_description
1 polymer ?
#
loop_
_entity_poly.entity_id
_entity_poly.type
_entity_poly.pdbx_seq_one_letter_code
_entity_poly.pdbx_strand_id
1 'polypeptide(L)'
;MNKISFYSCLALLVACGNPSKKDNMKETTTDKGLDLTAMDTSVRPQDDFYNFVNGGWMKTAKIPADKPSWGTFNMLREETDQQCLTILDNLLKETYPSGSEGQKIQTIYKTYMDMDARNKAGLSPLEPILKKNRGNQKPC
;
A
#
# COMPACT_ATOMS: atom_id res chain seq x y z
N MET A 1 -14.82 2.52 -76.33
CA MET A 1 -13.44 2.16 -76.72
C MET A 1 -12.93 3.17 -77.72
N ASN A 2 -11.76 3.79 -77.67
CA ASN A 2 -10.81 4.14 -76.62
C ASN A 2 -9.82 5.08 -77.35
N LYS A 3 -9.71 6.38 -77.05
CA LYS A 3 -8.49 7.17 -77.36
C LYS A 3 -8.25 8.25 -76.29
N ILE A 4 -7.23 7.90 -75.51
CA ILE A 4 -6.48 8.62 -74.49
C ILE A 4 -5.99 9.99 -74.97
N SER A 5 -6.09 11.00 -74.11
CA SER A 5 -5.41 12.29 -74.26
C SER A 5 -4.48 12.49 -73.05
N PHE A 6 -3.17 12.53 -73.32
CA PHE A 6 -2.13 12.90 -72.35
C PHE A 6 -1.85 14.39 -72.54
N TYR A 7 -2.09 15.21 -71.52
CA TYR A 7 -1.36 16.47 -71.36
C TYR A 7 -1.03 16.70 -69.87
N SER A 8 0.26 16.62 -69.63
CA SER A 8 1.00 17.13 -68.47
C SER A 8 0.65 18.58 -68.18
N CYS A 9 0.44 18.94 -66.92
CA CYS A 9 0.87 20.25 -66.41
C CYS A 9 1.05 20.22 -64.88
N LEU A 10 2.29 20.45 -64.48
CA LEU A 10 2.76 20.68 -63.12
C LEU A 10 2.30 22.07 -62.66
N ALA A 11 1.63 22.18 -61.50
CA ALA A 11 1.50 23.43 -60.76
C ALA A 11 1.37 23.16 -59.26
N LEU A 12 2.49 23.34 -58.54
CA LEU A 12 2.52 23.64 -57.11
C LEU A 12 1.96 25.05 -56.90
N LEU A 13 1.05 25.26 -55.95
CA LEU A 13 0.88 26.51 -55.17
C LEU A 13 -0.11 26.29 -54.00
N VAL A 14 0.46 26.26 -52.79
CA VAL A 14 0.10 27.06 -51.60
C VAL A 14 -1.30 26.90 -50.96
N ALA A 15 -1.25 26.28 -49.77
CA ALA A 15 -1.88 26.63 -48.49
C ALA A 15 -3.39 26.93 -48.39
N CYS A 16 -4.07 26.11 -47.58
CA CYS A 16 -4.94 26.62 -46.52
C CYS A 16 -4.73 25.75 -45.27
N GLY A 17 -4.21 26.37 -44.22
CA GLY A 17 -4.03 25.75 -42.91
C GLY A 17 -5.38 25.48 -42.26
N ASN A 18 -5.60 24.24 -41.86
CA ASN A 18 -6.62 23.93 -40.86
C ASN A 18 -6.07 24.35 -39.50
N PRO A 19 -6.76 25.22 -38.73
CA PRO A 19 -6.44 25.38 -37.33
C PRO A 19 -6.81 24.05 -36.67
N SER A 20 -5.79 23.31 -36.23
CA SER A 20 -5.97 22.28 -35.22
C SER A 20 -6.71 22.93 -34.05
N LYS A 21 -7.99 22.58 -33.90
CA LYS A 21 -8.70 22.79 -32.65
C LYS A 21 -7.86 22.16 -31.56
N LYS A 22 -7.31 23.00 -30.68
CA LYS A 22 -6.90 22.55 -29.36
C LYS A 22 -8.17 22.20 -28.62
N ASP A 23 -8.61 20.96 -28.79
CA ASP A 23 -9.60 20.39 -27.90
C ASP A 23 -8.92 20.35 -26.51
N ASN A 24 -9.30 21.31 -25.66
CA ASN A 24 -9.11 21.22 -24.23
C ASN A 24 -9.97 20.06 -23.76
N MET A 25 -9.47 18.84 -23.96
CA MET A 25 -10.04 17.65 -23.39
C MET A 25 -9.67 17.67 -21.92
N LYS A 26 -10.51 18.35 -21.12
CA LYS A 26 -10.63 18.03 -19.70
C LYS A 26 -11.35 16.68 -19.63
N GLU A 27 -10.62 15.63 -19.98
CA GLU A 27 -11.01 14.26 -19.72
C GLU A 27 -11.02 14.10 -18.19
N THR A 28 -12.17 14.30 -17.57
CA THR A 28 -12.42 13.73 -16.24
C THR A 28 -12.83 12.28 -16.46
N THR A 29 -11.89 11.47 -16.94
CA THR A 29 -11.91 10.04 -16.66
C THR A 29 -11.68 9.92 -15.17
N THR A 30 -12.73 9.57 -14.42
CA THR A 30 -12.57 9.19 -13.01
C THR A 30 -11.81 7.87 -13.02
N ASP A 31 -10.49 7.96 -13.10
CA ASP A 31 -9.61 6.81 -12.97
C ASP A 31 -9.86 6.18 -11.60
N LYS A 32 -10.22 4.89 -11.59
CA LYS A 32 -10.45 4.13 -10.35
C LYS A 32 -9.13 3.62 -9.73
N GLY A 33 -8.01 3.76 -10.42
CA GLY A 33 -6.70 3.26 -10.00
C GLY A 33 -5.78 4.31 -9.39
N LEU A 34 -6.00 5.60 -9.66
CA LEU A 34 -5.13 6.69 -9.21
C LEU A 34 -5.89 7.69 -8.34
N ASP A 35 -5.36 7.97 -7.16
CA ASP A 35 -5.82 9.08 -6.33
C ASP A 35 -5.18 10.39 -6.79
N LEU A 36 -5.86 11.08 -7.71
CA LEU A 36 -5.40 12.38 -8.22
C LEU A 36 -5.46 13.48 -7.14
N THR A 37 -6.13 13.26 -6.01
CA THR A 37 -6.20 14.24 -4.92
C THR A 37 -4.91 14.28 -4.08
N ALA A 38 -4.10 13.22 -4.15
CA ALA A 38 -2.80 13.14 -3.50
C ALA A 38 -1.69 13.95 -4.22
N MET A 39 -1.95 14.39 -5.47
CA MET A 39 -0.98 15.07 -6.32
C MET A 39 -0.77 16.54 -5.95
N ASP A 40 0.44 17.06 -6.22
CA ASP A 40 0.74 18.50 -6.21
C ASP A 40 1.08 18.97 -7.62
N THR A 41 0.07 19.45 -8.34
CA THR A 41 0.21 19.89 -9.74
C THR A 41 0.92 21.24 -9.90
N SER A 42 1.33 21.90 -8.80
CA SER A 42 2.20 23.08 -8.86
C SER A 42 3.66 22.73 -9.12
N VAL A 43 4.05 21.47 -8.88
CA VAL A 43 5.40 20.95 -9.15
C VAL A 43 5.45 20.41 -10.57
N ARG A 44 6.49 20.74 -11.35
CA ARG A 44 6.66 20.14 -12.67
C ARG A 44 7.12 18.68 -12.52
N PRO A 45 6.48 17.70 -13.20
CA PRO A 45 6.87 16.30 -13.07
C PRO A 45 8.29 16.00 -13.56
N GLN A 46 8.85 16.85 -14.43
CA GLN A 46 10.23 16.70 -14.91
C GLN A 46 11.27 17.15 -13.88
N ASP A 47 10.88 18.02 -12.94
CA ASP A 47 11.79 18.59 -11.94
C ASP A 47 11.78 17.73 -10.66
N ASP A 48 10.59 17.29 -10.21
CA ASP A 48 10.41 16.38 -9.07
C ASP A 48 9.11 15.58 -9.21
N PHE A 49 9.24 14.38 -9.76
CA PHE A 49 8.10 13.49 -9.99
C PHE A 49 7.46 13.00 -8.68
N TYR A 50 8.26 12.82 -7.61
CA TYR A 50 7.73 12.32 -6.35
C TYR A 50 6.76 13.32 -5.73
N ASN A 51 7.15 14.59 -5.65
CA ASN A 51 6.28 15.64 -5.12
C ASN A 51 5.14 15.99 -6.09
N PHE A 52 5.32 15.87 -7.40
CA PHE A 52 4.20 15.99 -8.33
C PHE A 52 3.09 14.95 -8.04
N VAL A 53 3.46 13.69 -7.80
CA VAL A 53 2.48 12.61 -7.56
C VAL A 53 1.96 12.57 -6.13
N ASN A 54 2.81 12.82 -5.13
CA ASN A 54 2.48 12.60 -3.72
C ASN A 54 2.42 13.87 -2.88
N GLY A 55 2.77 15.04 -3.43
CA GLY A 55 2.98 16.26 -2.66
C GLY A 55 1.74 16.76 -1.92
N GLY A 56 0.54 16.48 -2.43
CA GLY A 56 -0.71 16.74 -1.74
C GLY A 56 -0.87 15.88 -0.48
N TRP A 57 -0.60 14.58 -0.59
CA TRP A 57 -0.60 13.66 0.55
C TRP A 57 0.49 14.01 1.56
N MET A 58 1.71 14.30 1.10
CA MET A 58 2.85 14.64 1.97
C MET A 58 2.60 15.85 2.88
N LYS A 59 1.77 16.82 2.44
CA LYS A 59 1.41 17.99 3.24
C LYS A 59 0.51 17.67 4.44
N THR A 60 -0.21 16.54 4.39
CA THR A 60 -1.23 16.18 5.38
C THR A 60 -0.92 14.89 6.13
N ALA A 61 -0.03 14.05 5.59
CA ALA A 61 0.40 12.80 6.19
C ALA A 61 0.98 13.01 7.58
N LYS A 62 0.47 12.25 8.56
CA LYS A 62 1.01 12.19 9.92
C LYS A 62 1.47 10.77 10.19
N ILE A 63 2.66 10.63 10.76
CA ILE A 63 3.16 9.34 11.22
C ILE A 63 2.50 9.05 12.58
N PRO A 64 1.75 7.95 12.73
CA PRO A 64 1.20 7.54 14.02
C PRO A 64 2.29 7.38 15.09
N ALA A 65 1.98 7.68 16.35
CA ALA A 65 2.97 7.72 17.42
C ALA A 65 3.64 6.37 17.73
N ASP A 66 2.98 5.26 17.36
CA ASP A 66 3.45 3.89 17.52
C ASP A 66 4.22 3.37 16.28
N LYS A 67 4.41 4.19 15.24
CA LYS A 67 5.01 3.79 13.97
C LYS A 67 6.27 4.61 13.68
N PRO A 68 7.34 3.98 13.18
CA PRO A 68 8.55 4.70 12.76
C PRO A 68 8.41 5.37 11.38
N SER A 69 7.42 4.93 10.58
CA SER A 69 7.16 5.47 9.23
C SER A 69 5.68 5.31 8.88
N TRP A 70 5.22 6.06 7.88
CA TRP A 70 3.83 5.99 7.41
C TRP A 70 3.74 6.15 5.89
N GLY A 71 2.78 5.46 5.30
CA GLY A 71 2.60 5.37 3.85
C GLY A 71 1.64 4.25 3.48
N THR A 72 1.39 4.07 2.19
CA THR A 72 0.36 3.15 1.68
C THR A 72 0.54 1.70 2.12
N PHE A 73 1.78 1.18 2.18
CA PHE A 73 2.04 -0.17 2.68
C PHE A 73 1.69 -0.34 4.17
N ASN A 74 1.94 0.68 4.99
CA ASN A 74 1.59 0.67 6.40
C ASN A 74 0.07 0.75 6.57
N MET A 75 -0.60 1.61 5.79
CA MET A 75 -2.07 1.71 5.78
C MET A 75 -2.73 0.39 5.38
N LEU A 76 -2.24 -0.26 4.32
CA LEU A 76 -2.76 -1.54 3.88
C LEU A 76 -2.56 -2.63 4.95
N ARG A 77 -1.41 -2.63 5.62
CA ARG A 77 -1.14 -3.55 6.73
C ARG A 77 -2.11 -3.31 7.88
N GLU A 78 -2.29 -2.06 8.30
CA GLU A 78 -3.23 -1.70 9.36
C GLU A 78 -4.66 -2.19 9.05
N GLU A 79 -5.12 -1.93 7.82
CA GLU A 79 -6.44 -2.38 7.36
C GLU A 79 -6.56 -3.91 7.38
N THR A 80 -5.53 -4.62 6.90
CA THR A 80 -5.50 -6.09 6.91
C THR A 80 -5.50 -6.64 8.33
N ASP A 81 -4.71 -6.04 9.23
CA ASP A 81 -4.65 -6.43 10.63
C ASP A 81 -6.02 -6.27 11.31
N GLN A 82 -6.75 -5.18 11.03
CA GLN A 82 -8.12 -4.97 11.53
C GLN A 82 -9.11 -6.02 11.00
N GLN A 83 -9.00 -6.41 9.73
CA GLN A 83 -9.83 -7.48 9.17
C GLN A 83 -9.51 -8.83 9.83
N CYS A 84 -8.23 -9.14 10.04
CA CYS A 84 -7.82 -10.34 10.77
C CYS A 84 -8.32 -10.34 12.22
N LEU A 85 -8.26 -9.20 12.91
CA LEU A 85 -8.81 -9.05 14.26
C LEU A 85 -10.32 -9.25 14.28
N THR A 86 -11.04 -8.77 13.28
CA THR A 86 -12.48 -8.99 13.14
C THR A 86 -12.81 -10.48 12.99
N ILE A 87 -12.04 -11.20 12.16
CA ILE A 87 -12.19 -12.66 12.01
C ILE A 87 -11.90 -13.35 13.35
N LEU A 88 -10.81 -12.97 14.01
CA LEU A 88 -10.42 -13.52 15.30
C LEU A 88 -11.53 -13.31 16.34
N ASP A 89 -12.09 -12.11 16.45
CA ASP A 89 -13.19 -11.80 17.36
C ASP A 89 -14.41 -12.69 17.15
N ASN A 90 -14.70 -13.08 15.90
CA ASN A 90 -15.75 -14.04 15.61
C ASN A 90 -15.36 -15.44 16.07
N LEU A 91 -14.12 -15.89 15.79
CA LEU A 91 -13.61 -17.18 16.29
C LEU A 91 -13.64 -17.25 17.82
N LEU A 92 -13.36 -16.15 18.54
CA LEU A 92 -13.34 -16.13 20.00
C LEU A 92 -14.73 -16.36 20.63
N LYS A 93 -15.82 -16.14 19.88
CA LYS A 93 -17.21 -16.32 20.35
C LYS A 93 -17.73 -17.75 20.15
N GLU A 94 -17.06 -18.53 19.30
CA GLU A 94 -17.45 -19.89 18.96
C GLU A 94 -16.91 -20.93 19.95
N THR A 95 -17.53 -22.11 19.98
CA THR A 95 -17.02 -23.27 20.72
C THR A 95 -16.39 -24.26 19.76
N TYR A 96 -15.15 -24.66 20.04
CA TYR A 96 -14.41 -25.61 19.22
C TYR A 96 -14.08 -26.90 19.98
N PRO A 97 -14.05 -28.05 19.29
CA PRO A 97 -13.57 -29.29 19.88
C PRO A 97 -12.14 -29.16 20.42
N SER A 98 -11.85 -29.88 21.50
CA SER A 98 -10.50 -29.92 22.09
C SER A 98 -9.47 -30.37 21.06
N GLY A 99 -8.34 -29.65 20.97
CA GLY A 99 -7.24 -29.95 20.04
C GLY A 99 -7.45 -29.49 18.59
N SER A 100 -8.61 -28.90 18.25
CA SER A 100 -8.85 -28.32 16.93
C SER A 100 -8.12 -26.99 16.73
N GLU A 101 -7.98 -26.55 15.48
CA GLU A 101 -7.30 -25.29 15.14
C GLU A 101 -8.00 -24.08 15.78
N GLY A 102 -9.35 -24.05 15.81
CA GLY A 102 -10.09 -22.97 16.47
C GLY A 102 -9.78 -22.89 17.97
N GLN A 103 -9.73 -24.04 18.66
CA GLN A 103 -9.36 -24.08 20.08
C GLN A 103 -7.90 -23.64 20.32
N LYS A 104 -6.97 -24.02 19.43
CA LYS A 104 -5.57 -23.60 19.52
C LYS A 104 -5.42 -22.09 19.33
N ILE A 105 -6.07 -21.52 18.32
CA ILE A 105 -6.09 -20.07 18.06
C ILE A 105 -6.61 -19.31 19.28
N GLN A 106 -7.76 -19.74 19.82
CA GLN A 106 -8.32 -19.16 21.06
C GLN A 106 -7.35 -19.25 22.24
N THR A 107 -6.66 -20.39 22.38
CA THR A 107 -5.71 -20.62 23.49
C THR A 107 -4.49 -19.73 23.38
N ILE A 108 -3.90 -19.61 22.18
CA ILE A 108 -2.74 -18.74 21.94
C ILE A 108 -3.12 -17.29 22.22
N TYR A 109 -4.26 -16.83 21.69
CA TYR A 109 -4.72 -15.46 21.93
C TYR A 109 -4.93 -15.17 23.42
N LYS A 110 -5.64 -16.04 24.14
CA LYS A 110 -5.86 -15.89 25.59
C LYS A 110 -4.56 -15.86 26.37
N THR A 111 -3.62 -16.74 26.04
CA THR A 111 -2.29 -16.80 26.69
C THR A 111 -1.49 -15.52 26.44
N TYR A 112 -1.57 -14.98 25.23
CA TYR A 112 -0.88 -13.74 24.87
C TYR A 112 -1.46 -12.51 25.58
N MET A 113 -2.79 -12.46 25.72
CA MET A 113 -3.51 -11.35 26.34
C MET A 113 -3.49 -11.36 27.88
N ASP A 114 -3.17 -12.49 28.50
CA ASP A 114 -3.08 -12.62 29.97
C ASP A 114 -1.78 -12.01 30.51
N MET A 115 -1.78 -10.68 30.65
CA MET A 115 -0.66 -9.90 31.16
C MET A 115 -0.33 -10.22 32.63
N ASP A 116 -1.33 -10.57 33.43
CA ASP A 116 -1.15 -10.86 34.86
C ASP A 116 -0.39 -12.17 35.06
N ALA A 117 -0.80 -13.24 34.36
CA ALA A 117 -0.08 -14.50 34.38
C ALA A 117 1.36 -14.33 33.87
N ARG A 118 1.55 -13.55 32.79
CA ARG A 118 2.88 -13.27 32.22
C ARG A 118 3.77 -12.51 33.21
N ASN A 119 3.24 -11.46 33.84
CA ASN A 119 3.98 -10.67 34.82
C ASN A 119 4.32 -11.50 36.07
N LYS A 120 3.38 -12.33 36.53
CA LYS A 120 3.61 -13.26 37.65
C LYS A 120 4.68 -14.30 37.34
N ALA A 121 4.71 -14.84 36.12
CA ALA A 121 5.71 -15.82 35.70
C ALA A 121 7.12 -15.22 35.62
N GLY A 122 7.24 -13.93 35.30
CA GLY A 122 8.51 -13.22 35.20
C GLY A 122 9.47 -13.89 34.23
N LEU A 123 10.74 -14.04 34.64
CA LEU A 123 11.78 -14.68 33.81
C LEU A 123 11.87 -16.20 34.00
N SER A 124 11.09 -16.78 34.92
CA SER A 124 11.15 -18.21 35.27
C SER A 124 11.10 -19.13 34.03
N PRO A 125 10.22 -18.89 33.02
CA PRO A 125 10.17 -19.72 31.82
C PRO A 125 11.45 -19.67 30.95
N LEU A 126 12.24 -18.59 31.04
CA LEU A 126 13.45 -18.40 30.24
C LEU A 126 14.71 -18.95 30.91
N GLU A 127 14.69 -19.17 32.23
CA GLU A 127 15.87 -19.58 33.00
C GLU A 127 16.57 -20.84 32.46
N PRO A 128 15.88 -21.93 32.07
CA PRO A 128 16.55 -23.12 31.57
C PRO A 128 17.38 -22.83 30.30
N ILE A 129 16.86 -21.99 29.41
CA ILE A 129 17.52 -21.60 28.16
C ILE A 129 18.71 -20.70 28.46
N LEU A 130 18.54 -19.73 29.37
CA LEU A 130 19.62 -18.82 29.77
C LEU A 130 20.77 -19.58 30.45
N LYS A 131 20.46 -20.56 31.31
CA LYS A 131 21.46 -21.43 31.98
C LYS A 131 22.24 -22.26 30.96
N LYS A 132 21.56 -22.87 29.99
CA LYS A 132 22.19 -23.63 28.90
C LYS A 132 23.18 -22.76 28.09
N ASN A 133 22.82 -21.52 27.79
CA ASN A 133 23.63 -20.67 26.91
C ASN A 133 24.76 -19.92 27.63
N ARG A 134 24.60 -19.59 28.92
CA ARG A 134 25.69 -18.99 29.73
C ARG A 134 26.83 -19.98 29.98
N GLY A 135 26.54 -21.29 30.04
CA GLY A 135 27.59 -22.32 30.09
C GLY A 135 28.46 -22.38 28.82
N ASN A 136 28.00 -21.76 27.72
CA ASN A 136 28.71 -21.72 26.42
C ASN A 136 29.38 -20.36 26.15
N GLN A 137 29.30 -19.39 27.07
CA GLN A 137 30.05 -18.15 26.92
C GLN A 137 31.50 -18.40 27.30
N LYS A 138 32.34 -18.60 26.27
CA LYS A 138 33.79 -18.52 26.41
C LYS A 138 34.12 -17.15 27.03
N PRO A 139 34.91 -17.06 28.11
CA PRO A 139 35.33 -15.76 28.63
C PRO A 139 36.05 -15.01 27.51
N CYS A 140 35.71 -13.73 27.34
CA CYS A 140 36.35 -12.83 26.38
C CYS A 140 37.87 -12.81 26.55
#